data_AF-A0A7Y7XVY1-F1
#
_entry.id   AF-A0A7Y7XVY1-F1
#
_cell.length_a   1.000
_cell.length_b   1.000
_cell.length_c   1.000
_cell.angle_alpha   90.00
_cell.angle_beta   90.00
_cell.angle_gamma   90.00
#
_symmetry.space_group_name_H-M   'P 1'
#
loop_
_entity.id
_entity.type
_entity.pdbx_description
1 polymer ?
#
loop_
_entity_poly.entity_id
_entity_poly.type
_entity_poly.pdbx_seq_one_letter_code
_entity_poly.pdbx_strand_id
1 'polypeptide(L)'
;MDMLTRLTARGLPVILDFKLYGLGLMRVEMSLKRADVRATFLVVPAQIGPLKWTYRESMRLRIAWLVKWPAFLQKLVYGVFSVALFHLWYLPQLKQDMDIWEKRNYPLYPKPSATDAPLLTYRRWAAQFYPVEKSKRSASPEAGRFGADISDANIHCGNQRIGN
;
A
#
# COMPACT_ATOMS: atom_id res chain seq x y z
N MET A 1 2.46 0.46 -14.26
CA MET A 1 3.88 0.35 -13.89
C MET A 1 4.15 -1.11 -13.62
N ASP A 2 5.18 -1.67 -14.25
CA ASP A 2 5.49 -3.10 -14.16
C ASP A 2 6.83 -3.25 -13.44
N MET A 3 6.91 -4.19 -12.50
CA MET A 3 8.10 -4.46 -11.70
C MET A 3 8.23 -5.96 -11.46
N LEU A 4 9.34 -6.54 -11.91
CA LEU A 4 9.65 -7.95 -11.69
C LEU A 4 10.70 -8.08 -10.60
N THR A 5 10.38 -8.83 -9.55
CA THR A 5 11.29 -9.11 -8.44
C THR A 5 11.51 -10.61 -8.32
N ARG A 6 12.78 -11.02 -8.26
CA ARG A 6 13.14 -12.42 -7.99
C ARG A 6 13.63 -12.51 -6.56
N LEU A 7 12.97 -13.33 -5.76
CA LEU A 7 13.32 -13.56 -4.37
C LEU A 7 13.57 -15.04 -4.14
N THR A 8 14.31 -15.35 -3.09
CA THR A 8 14.47 -16.72 -2.62
C THR A 8 13.76 -16.82 -1.27
N ALA A 9 12.61 -17.48 -1.24
CA ALA A 9 11.88 -17.74 0.00
C ALA A 9 12.23 -19.15 0.49
N ARG A 10 12.90 -19.25 1.65
CA ARG A 10 13.31 -20.55 2.26
C ARG A 10 14.01 -21.50 1.27
N GLY A 11 14.91 -20.96 0.43
CA GLY A 11 15.67 -21.74 -0.57
C GLY A 11 14.90 -22.10 -1.85
N LEU A 12 13.64 -21.69 -1.98
CA LEU A 12 12.85 -21.84 -3.20
C LEU A 12 12.88 -20.53 -4.01
N PRO A 13 13.23 -20.57 -5.31
CA PRO A 13 13.17 -19.39 -6.16
C PRO A 13 11.70 -19.02 -6.38
N VAL A 14 11.32 -17.85 -5.91
CA VAL A 14 10.00 -17.23 -6.06
C VAL A 14 10.14 -16.06 -7.01
N ILE A 15 9.34 -16.08 -8.08
CA ILE A 15 9.24 -14.94 -8.99
C ILE A 15 7.97 -14.17 -8.62
N LEU A 16 8.13 -12.87 -8.38
CA LEU A 16 7.03 -11.93 -8.14
C LEU A 16 6.98 -10.94 -9.30
N ASP A 17 5.87 -10.92 -10.02
CA ASP A 17 5.56 -9.91 -11.04
C ASP A 17 4.49 -8.95 -10.50
N PHE A 18 4.86 -7.69 -10.34
CA PHE A 18 3.98 -6.62 -9.86
C PHE A 18 3.53 -5.77 -11.05
N LYS A 19 2.22 -5.61 -11.19
CA LYS A 19 1.62 -4.71 -12.18
C LYS A 19 0.66 -3.75 -11.51
N LEU A 20 0.94 -2.46 -11.64
CA LEU A 20 0.09 -1.39 -11.14
C LEU A 20 -0.73 -0.79 -12.28
N TYR A 21 -2.04 -0.86 -12.15
CA TYR A 21 -3.04 -0.26 -13.03
C TYR A 21 -3.58 1.01 -12.36
N GLY A 22 -2.93 2.14 -12.63
CA GLY A 22 -3.17 3.38 -11.89
C GLY A 22 -2.85 3.24 -10.40
N LEU A 23 -3.42 4.10 -9.56
CA LEU A 23 -3.23 4.06 -8.10
C LEU A 23 -4.17 3.09 -7.37
N GLY A 24 -5.23 2.62 -8.04
CA GLY A 24 -6.32 1.90 -7.39
C GLY A 24 -6.26 0.38 -7.51
N LEU A 25 -5.39 -0.18 -8.37
CA LEU A 25 -5.31 -1.63 -8.56
C LEU A 25 -3.86 -2.07 -8.76
N MET A 26 -3.44 -3.02 -7.93
CA MET A 26 -2.18 -3.73 -8.05
C MET A 26 -2.45 -5.22 -8.23
N ARG A 27 -1.85 -5.81 -9.26
CA ARG A 27 -1.82 -7.26 -9.48
C ARG A 27 -0.43 -7.77 -9.13
N VAL A 28 -0.37 -8.79 -8.28
CA VAL A 28 0.88 -9.47 -7.93
C VAL A 28 0.76 -10.92 -8.34
N GLU A 29 1.61 -11.36 -9.25
CA GLU A 29 1.70 -12.76 -9.66
C GLU A 29 2.94 -13.39 -9.03
N MET A 30 2.71 -14.37 -8.18
CA MET A 30 3.74 -15.19 -7.54
C MET A 30 3.82 -16.54 -8.23
N SER A 31 5.02 -16.92 -8.68
CA SER A 31 5.27 -18.23 -9.30
C SER A 31 6.36 -18.97 -8.54
N LEU A 32 6.00 -20.13 -7.98
CA LEU A 32 6.92 -21.13 -7.44
C LEU A 32 7.13 -22.21 -8.49
N LYS A 33 8.20 -22.08 -9.30
CA LYS A 33 8.50 -23.01 -10.40
C LYS A 33 8.70 -24.45 -9.94
N ARG A 34 9.33 -24.67 -8.79
CA ARG A 34 9.62 -26.03 -8.27
C ARG A 34 8.37 -26.81 -7.86
N ALA A 35 7.29 -26.13 -7.50
CA ALA A 35 6.07 -26.76 -7.02
C ALA A 35 4.90 -26.65 -8.01
N ASP A 36 5.14 -26.05 -9.20
CA ASP A 36 4.12 -25.68 -10.18
C ASP A 36 2.92 -24.94 -9.57
N VAL A 37 3.22 -24.09 -8.58
CA VAL A 37 2.22 -23.25 -7.89
C VAL A 37 2.31 -21.83 -8.42
N ARG A 38 1.16 -21.29 -8.79
CA ARG A 38 0.98 -19.87 -9.10
C ARG A 38 -0.07 -19.29 -8.19
N ALA A 39 0.24 -18.20 -7.53
CA ALA A 39 -0.72 -17.40 -6.78
C ALA A 39 -0.83 -16.01 -7.44
N THR A 40 -2.04 -15.53 -7.61
CA THR A 40 -2.31 -14.19 -8.12
C THR A 40 -3.07 -13.42 -7.05
N PHE A 41 -2.51 -12.30 -6.63
CA PHE A 41 -3.13 -11.37 -5.70
C PHE A 41 -3.61 -10.16 -6.48
N LEU A 42 -4.83 -9.72 -6.20
CA LEU A 42 -5.35 -8.43 -6.64
C LEU A 42 -5.59 -7.60 -5.40
N VAL A 43 -4.84 -6.51 -5.30
CA VAL A 43 -4.86 -5.56 -4.19
C VAL A 43 -5.47 -4.25 -4.71
N VAL A 44 -6.49 -3.78 -4.02
CA VAL A 44 -7.24 -2.56 -4.34
C VAL A 44 -7.18 -1.65 -3.12
N PRO A 45 -6.17 -0.77 -3.03
CA PRO A 45 -6.16 0.29 -2.05
C PRO A 45 -7.10 1.41 -2.53
N ALA A 46 -8.05 1.81 -1.70
CA ALA A 46 -8.93 2.94 -2.02
C ALA A 46 -8.92 3.96 -0.89
N GLN A 47 -8.65 5.22 -1.22
CA GLN A 47 -8.72 6.31 -0.26
C GLN A 47 -10.19 6.63 0.04
N ILE A 48 -10.55 6.66 1.33
CA ILE A 48 -11.92 6.94 1.79
C ILE A 48 -12.01 8.29 2.54
N GLY A 49 -10.87 8.94 2.81
CA GLY A 49 -10.81 10.26 3.42
C GLY A 49 -9.36 10.75 3.58
N PRO A 50 -9.13 11.93 4.18
CA PRO A 50 -7.80 12.39 4.52
C PRO A 50 -7.12 11.39 5.47
N LEU A 51 -5.97 10.85 5.05
CA LEU A 51 -5.20 9.81 5.79
C LEU A 51 -5.99 8.52 6.12
N LYS A 52 -7.15 8.31 5.49
CA LYS A 52 -7.97 7.11 5.66
C LYS A 52 -8.10 6.37 4.34
N TRP A 53 -7.90 5.07 4.38
CA TRP A 53 -7.93 4.23 3.21
C TRP A 53 -8.44 2.83 3.58
N THR A 54 -8.94 2.10 2.59
CA THR A 54 -9.36 0.71 2.73
C THR A 54 -8.46 -0.18 1.90
N TYR A 55 -8.08 -1.32 2.46
CA TYR A 55 -7.32 -2.37 1.80
C TYR A 55 -8.29 -3.48 1.43
N ARG A 56 -8.53 -3.70 0.14
CA ARG A 56 -9.27 -4.87 -0.34
C ARG A 56 -8.30 -5.76 -1.10
N GLU A 57 -8.32 -7.05 -0.82
CA GLU A 57 -7.50 -8.01 -1.54
C GLU A 57 -8.32 -9.24 -1.92
N SER A 58 -7.99 -9.83 -3.06
CA SER A 58 -8.39 -11.18 -3.42
C SER A 58 -7.17 -12.00 -3.85
N MET A 59 -7.17 -13.29 -3.49
CA MET A 59 -6.13 -14.24 -3.84
C MET A 59 -6.73 -15.36 -4.70
N ARG A 60 -6.04 -15.70 -5.79
CA ARG A 60 -6.33 -16.88 -6.61
C ARG A 60 -5.12 -17.79 -6.61
N LEU A 61 -5.31 -19.04 -6.17
CA LEU A 61 -4.28 -20.07 -6.20
C LEU A 61 -4.52 -21.04 -7.36
N ARG A 62 -3.47 -21.38 -8.10
CA ARG A 62 -3.47 -22.39 -9.14
C ARG A 62 -2.29 -23.33 -8.94
N ILE A 63 -2.59 -24.61 -8.82
CA ILE A 63 -1.61 -25.69 -8.65
C ILE A 63 -1.71 -26.59 -9.87
N ALA A 64 -0.67 -26.63 -10.72
CA ALA A 64 -0.79 -27.29 -12.03
C ALA A 64 -1.01 -28.80 -11.93
N TRP A 65 -0.35 -29.47 -10.98
CA TRP A 65 -0.49 -30.93 -10.79
C TRP A 65 -1.87 -31.32 -10.25
N LEU A 66 -2.51 -30.43 -9.48
CA LEU A 66 -3.82 -30.69 -8.88
C LEU A 66 -4.95 -30.67 -9.92
N VAL A 67 -4.74 -30.05 -11.08
CA VAL A 67 -5.73 -30.03 -12.18
C VAL A 67 -6.03 -31.45 -12.71
N LYS A 68 -5.09 -32.38 -12.56
CA LYS A 68 -5.25 -33.78 -12.99
C LYS A 68 -6.11 -34.63 -12.05
N TRP A 69 -6.45 -34.11 -10.86
CA TRP A 69 -7.17 -34.86 -9.83
C TRP A 69 -8.69 -34.79 -10.02
N PRO A 70 -9.47 -35.71 -9.46
CA PRO A 70 -10.94 -35.61 -9.44
C PRO A 70 -11.42 -34.31 -8.77
N ALA A 71 -12.47 -33.70 -9.30
CA ALA A 71 -12.94 -32.37 -8.87
C ALA A 71 -13.26 -32.26 -7.36
N PHE A 72 -13.72 -33.34 -6.73
CA PHE A 72 -14.00 -33.34 -5.28
C PHE A 72 -12.72 -33.23 -4.44
N LEU A 73 -11.66 -33.94 -4.82
CA LEU A 73 -10.34 -33.84 -4.19
C LEU A 73 -9.73 -32.47 -4.42
N GLN A 74 -9.86 -31.91 -5.63
CA GLN A 74 -9.41 -30.55 -5.90
C GLN A 74 -10.07 -29.55 -4.95
N LYS A 75 -11.40 -29.62 -4.79
CA LYS A 75 -12.13 -28.75 -3.87
C LYS A 75 -11.66 -28.88 -2.42
N LEU A 76 -11.43 -30.11 -1.95
CA LEU A 76 -10.90 -30.34 -0.59
C LEU A 76 -9.51 -29.74 -0.41
N VAL A 77 -8.59 -30.05 -1.34
CA VAL A 77 -7.22 -29.55 -1.28
C VAL A 77 -7.20 -28.03 -1.37
N TYR A 78 -7.91 -27.42 -2.33
CA TYR A 78 -7.98 -25.96 -2.42
C TYR A 78 -8.67 -25.34 -1.21
N GLY A 79 -9.74 -25.92 -0.69
CA GLY A 79 -10.44 -25.42 0.50
C GLY A 79 -9.55 -25.38 1.73
N VAL A 80 -8.86 -26.48 2.03
CA VAL A 80 -7.95 -26.55 3.19
C VAL A 80 -6.69 -25.72 2.95
N PHE A 81 -6.05 -25.88 1.79
CA PHE A 81 -4.76 -25.26 1.51
C PHE A 81 -4.86 -23.74 1.35
N SER A 82 -5.92 -23.23 0.73
CA SER A 82 -6.13 -21.78 0.62
C SER A 82 -6.37 -21.13 1.98
N VAL A 83 -7.19 -21.75 2.84
CA VAL A 83 -7.46 -21.26 4.19
C VAL A 83 -6.20 -21.31 5.04
N ALA A 84 -5.43 -22.40 4.98
CA ALA A 84 -4.17 -22.55 5.69
C ALA A 84 -3.13 -21.52 5.22
N LEU A 85 -2.95 -21.36 3.91
CA LEU A 85 -2.04 -20.37 3.34
C LEU A 85 -2.44 -18.94 3.76
N PHE A 86 -3.74 -18.65 3.76
CA PHE A 86 -4.25 -17.34 4.17
C PHE A 86 -3.97 -17.06 5.66
N HIS A 87 -4.31 -17.99 6.55
CA HIS A 87 -4.20 -17.73 7.99
C HIS A 87 -2.79 -17.89 8.55
N LEU A 88 -2.03 -18.88 8.07
CA LEU A 88 -0.72 -19.21 8.66
C LEU A 88 0.42 -18.38 8.10
N TRP A 89 0.28 -17.88 6.87
CA TRP A 89 1.36 -17.16 6.21
C TRP A 89 0.95 -15.74 5.82
N TYR A 90 -0.17 -15.60 5.11
CA TYR A 90 -0.56 -14.32 4.57
C TYR A 90 -0.97 -13.31 5.66
N LEU A 91 -1.87 -13.67 6.58
CA LEU A 91 -2.32 -12.78 7.65
C LEU A 91 -1.18 -12.28 8.55
N PRO A 92 -0.24 -13.13 9.03
CA PRO A 92 0.91 -12.67 9.79
C PRO A 92 1.80 -11.70 9.00
N GLN A 93 2.07 -12.00 7.73
CA GLN A 93 2.88 -11.15 6.86
C GLN A 93 2.20 -9.79 6.65
N LEU A 94 0.90 -9.79 6.33
CA LEU A 94 0.13 -8.57 6.14
C LEU A 94 0.08 -7.74 7.42
N LYS A 95 -0.07 -8.38 8.58
CA LYS A 95 -0.07 -7.68 9.88
C LYS A 95 1.25 -6.96 10.14
N GLN A 96 2.39 -7.58 9.81
CA GLN A 96 3.70 -6.92 9.91
C GLN A 96 3.79 -5.69 9.01
N ASP A 97 3.30 -5.78 7.78
CA ASP A 97 3.29 -4.65 6.85
C ASP A 97 2.35 -3.54 7.32
N MET A 98 1.18 -3.87 7.87
CA MET A 98 0.23 -2.90 8.45
C MET A 98 0.84 -2.17 9.65
N ASP A 99 1.50 -2.88 10.56
CA ASP A 99 2.17 -2.29 11.73
C ASP A 99 3.25 -1.28 11.29
N ILE A 100 3.97 -1.58 10.21
CA ILE A 100 4.94 -0.65 9.62
C ILE A 100 4.21 0.55 9.02
N TRP A 101 3.16 0.34 8.22
CA TRP A 101 2.43 1.42 7.55
C TRP A 101 1.76 2.39 8.52
N GLU A 102 1.25 1.89 9.65
CA GLU A 102 0.60 2.70 10.68
C GLU A 102 1.60 3.58 11.44
N LYS A 103 2.80 3.05 11.73
CA LYS A 103 3.83 3.78 12.48
C LYS A 103 4.73 4.65 11.60
N ARG A 104 4.62 4.52 10.28
CA ARG A 104 5.51 5.23 9.35
C ARG A 104 5.07 6.68 9.19
N ASN A 105 5.89 7.58 9.72
CA ASN A 105 5.79 8.99 9.39
C ASN A 105 6.18 9.21 7.91
N TYR A 106 5.39 10.02 7.20
CA TYR A 106 5.63 10.39 5.80
C TYR A 106 6.25 11.80 5.75
N PRO A 107 7.58 11.95 5.88
CA PRO A 107 8.21 13.26 5.71
C PRO A 107 8.02 13.72 4.25
N LEU A 108 7.69 15.01 4.07
CA LEU A 108 7.49 15.62 2.76
C LEU A 108 8.76 15.57 1.89
N TYR A 109 9.94 15.57 2.53
CA TYR A 109 11.26 15.51 1.89
C TYR A 109 12.13 14.41 2.54
N PRO A 110 11.89 13.13 2.22
CA PRO A 110 12.78 12.07 2.68
C PRO A 110 14.12 12.21 1.97
N LYS A 111 15.24 12.14 2.70
CA LYS A 111 16.58 12.02 2.13
C LYS A 111 16.70 10.62 1.49
N PRO A 112 16.75 10.49 0.16
CA PRO A 112 16.75 9.17 -0.45
C PRO A 112 18.12 8.52 -0.26
N SER A 113 18.13 7.29 0.24
CA SER A 113 19.28 6.40 0.15
C SER A 113 19.31 5.73 -1.23
N ALA A 114 20.45 5.21 -1.68
CA ALA A 114 20.55 4.48 -2.95
C ALA A 114 19.58 3.28 -3.02
N THR A 115 19.24 2.70 -1.86
CA THR A 115 18.24 1.63 -1.69
C THR A 115 16.79 2.07 -1.94
N ASP A 116 16.50 3.38 -1.96
CA ASP A 116 15.14 3.93 -2.19
C ASP A 116 14.82 4.19 -3.67
N ALA A 117 15.69 3.78 -4.60
CA ALA A 117 15.49 4.02 -6.04
C ALA A 117 14.14 3.50 -6.58
N PRO A 118 13.64 2.30 -6.20
CA PRO A 118 12.31 1.84 -6.61
C PRO A 118 11.17 2.73 -6.06
N LEU A 119 11.32 3.22 -4.82
CA LEU A 119 10.34 4.08 -4.17
C LEU A 119 10.26 5.46 -4.83
N LEU A 120 11.42 6.05 -5.17
CA LEU A 120 11.49 7.30 -5.93
C LEU A 120 10.84 7.17 -7.30
N THR A 121 11.11 6.07 -8.00
CA THR A 121 10.50 5.76 -9.30
C THR A 121 8.98 5.67 -9.19
N TYR A 122 8.50 4.93 -8.19
CA TYR A 122 7.06 4.84 -7.91
C TYR A 122 6.45 6.21 -7.61
N ARG A 123 7.06 7.03 -6.75
CA ARG A 123 6.54 8.37 -6.42
C ARG A 123 6.46 9.30 -7.62
N ARG A 124 7.50 9.30 -8.47
CA ARG A 124 7.51 10.10 -9.71
C ARG A 124 6.40 9.66 -10.66
N TRP A 125 6.22 8.34 -10.82
CA TRP A 125 5.13 7.80 -11.62
C TRP A 125 3.76 8.13 -11.00
N ALA A 126 3.60 8.02 -9.69
CA ALA A 126 2.33 8.31 -8.99
C ALA A 126 1.92 9.79 -9.07
N ALA A 127 2.89 10.71 -9.14
CA ALA A 127 2.63 12.14 -9.21
C ALA A 127 1.75 12.56 -10.40
N GLN A 128 1.73 11.78 -11.49
CA GLN A 128 0.90 12.07 -12.67
C GLN A 128 -0.61 12.00 -12.40
N PHE A 129 -1.04 11.30 -11.33
CA PHE A 129 -2.45 11.14 -10.97
C PHE A 129 -2.96 12.25 -10.04
N TYR A 130 -2.07 13.12 -9.56
CA TYR A 130 -2.42 14.25 -8.71
C TYR A 130 -2.29 15.55 -9.50
N PRO A 131 -3.17 16.53 -9.26
CA PRO A 131 -3.01 17.84 -9.86
C PRO A 131 -1.66 18.42 -9.41
N VAL A 132 -0.88 18.92 -10.35
CA VAL A 132 0.26 19.77 -10.02
C VAL A 132 -0.31 20.97 -9.30
N GLU A 133 -0.03 21.15 -8.02
CA GLU A 133 -0.34 22.41 -7.35
C GLU A 133 0.31 23.51 -8.20
N LYS A 134 -0.51 24.28 -8.92
CA LYS A 134 -0.09 25.59 -9.40
C LYS A 134 0.30 26.32 -8.13
N SER A 135 1.61 26.37 -7.88
CA SER A 135 2.23 27.13 -6.81
C SER A 135 1.40 28.37 -6.56
N LYS A 136 0.82 28.49 -5.37
CA LYS A 136 0.43 29.78 -4.82
C LYS A 136 1.72 30.58 -4.59
N ARG A 137 2.38 30.96 -5.68
CA ARG A 137 3.28 32.11 -5.77
C ARG A 137 2.40 33.28 -6.17
N SER A 138 1.48 33.66 -5.30
CA SER A 138 1.02 35.04 -5.25
C SER A 138 1.98 35.76 -4.30
N ALA A 139 2.87 36.52 -4.91
CA ALA A 139 3.75 37.47 -4.25
C ALA A 139 2.96 38.40 -3.32
N SER A 140 3.50 38.68 -2.14
CA SER A 140 3.76 40.07 -1.72
C SER A 140 4.81 40.07 -0.60
N PRO A 141 5.96 40.74 -0.77
CA PRO A 141 6.83 41.10 0.32
C PRO A 141 6.43 42.49 0.82
N GLU A 142 5.63 42.57 1.89
CA GLU A 142 5.54 43.80 2.68
C GLU A 142 6.26 43.61 4.01
N ALA A 143 7.53 44.01 4.01
CA ALA A 143 8.19 44.48 5.21
C ALA A 143 7.63 45.87 5.53
N GLY A 144 6.87 45.99 6.63
CA GLY A 144 6.35 47.26 7.12
C GLY A 144 6.12 47.17 8.63
N ARG A 145 6.96 47.85 9.40
CA ARG A 145 6.85 48.08 10.84
C ARG A 145 5.62 48.93 11.19
N PHE A 146 5.41 49.10 12.51
CA PHE A 146 4.34 49.84 13.23
C PHE A 146 3.09 48.99 13.44
N GLY A 147 2.51 48.86 14.62
CA GLY A 147 2.62 49.56 15.89
C GLY A 147 1.34 49.19 16.67
N ALA A 148 1.41 49.16 17.99
CA ALA A 148 0.34 48.73 18.89
C ALA A 148 -1.04 49.36 18.60
N ASP A 149 -2.13 48.61 18.79
CA ASP A 149 -3.09 49.00 19.84
C ASP A 149 -4.02 47.85 20.26
N ILE A 150 -4.36 47.90 21.54
CA ILE A 150 -5.28 47.06 22.29
C ILE A 150 -6.69 47.59 22.06
N SER A 151 -7.68 46.73 21.80
CA SER A 151 -8.96 46.68 22.56
C SER A 151 -10.03 45.80 21.90
N ASP A 152 -10.68 45.06 22.79
CA ASP A 152 -12.09 44.65 22.81
C ASP A 152 -12.60 43.46 21.96
N ALA A 153 -12.87 42.41 22.74
CA ALA A 153 -14.19 41.80 22.90
C ALA A 153 -14.50 40.49 22.16
N ASN A 154 -14.21 39.41 22.91
CA ASN A 154 -15.22 38.52 23.48
C ASN A 154 -15.72 37.31 22.64
N ILE A 155 -15.98 36.24 23.41
CA ILE A 155 -16.83 35.06 23.14
C ILE A 155 -16.17 33.80 22.53
N HIS A 156 -15.64 32.98 23.45
CA HIS A 156 -16.09 31.61 23.76
C HIS A 156 -16.13 30.54 22.65
N CYS A 157 -15.22 29.56 22.72
CA CYS A 157 -15.58 28.15 22.50
C CYS A 157 -14.72 27.25 23.40
N GLY A 158 -15.36 26.67 24.40
CA GLY A 158 -14.76 25.72 25.34
C GLY A 158 -14.45 24.36 24.72
N ASN A 159 -13.42 23.74 25.28
CA ASN A 159 -12.97 22.36 25.12
C ASN A 159 -14.10 21.33 25.30
N GLN A 160 -14.03 20.20 24.58
CA GLN A 160 -13.88 18.90 25.26
C GLN A 160 -13.36 17.77 24.35
N ARG A 161 -12.33 17.11 24.87
CA ARG A 161 -11.80 15.79 24.49
C ARG A 161 -12.37 14.77 25.51
N ILE A 162 -12.17 13.48 25.25
CA ILE A 162 -12.62 12.24 25.94
C ILE A 162 -13.85 11.68 25.20
N GLY A 163 -13.85 10.47 24.62
CA GLY A 163 -13.15 9.24 24.95
C GLY A 163 -14.22 8.19 25.26
N ASN A 164 -14.27 7.13 24.45
CA ASN A 164 -14.67 5.77 24.78
C ASN A 164 -14.30 4.87 23.61
#